data_AF-A0A946KB93-F1
#
_entry.id   AF-A0A946KB93-F1
#
_cell.length_a   1.000
_cell.length_b   1.000
_cell.length_c   1.000
_cell.angle_alpha   90.00
_cell.angle_beta   90.00
_cell.angle_gamma   90.00
#
_symmetry.space_group_name_H-M   'P 1'
#
loop_
_entity.id
_entity.type
_entity.pdbx_description
1 polymer ?
#
loop_
_entity_poly.entity_id
_entity_poly.type
_entity_poly.pdbx_seq_one_letter_code
_entity_poly.pdbx_strand_id
1 'polypeptide(L)'
;NAYMELEDKRWYEIIVRVNPKAITVLLDGKELIEQERAGREISIRPEMFMCEPLGVATYATASRLRNLHYRLLDDENQQQDTSDVTP
;
A
#
# COMPACT_ATOMS: atom_id res chain seq x y z
N ASN A 1 -16.90 -8.01 3.68
CA ASN A 1 -16.81 -6.71 2.99
C ASN A 1 -16.96 -5.60 4.00
N ALA A 2 -15.85 -4.98 4.39
CA ALA A 2 -15.87 -3.74 5.18
C ALA A 2 -15.95 -2.56 4.21
N TYR A 3 -16.77 -1.58 4.52
CA TYR A 3 -16.84 -0.30 3.83
C TYR A 3 -16.32 0.79 4.78
N MET A 4 -15.62 1.78 4.23
CA MET A 4 -15.08 2.90 4.97
C MET A 4 -15.45 4.18 4.23
N GLU A 5 -15.92 5.17 4.98
CA GLU A 5 -16.11 6.52 4.48
C GLU A 5 -14.79 7.29 4.53
N LEU A 6 -14.49 8.04 3.46
CA LEU A 6 -13.35 8.93 3.38
C LEU A 6 -13.86 10.35 3.17
N GLU A 7 -13.38 11.26 4.01
CA GLU A 7 -13.63 12.70 3.92
C GLU A 7 -12.93 13.32 2.70
N ASP A 8 -13.65 14.20 2.00
CA ASP A 8 -13.11 15.01 0.89
C ASP A 8 -12.07 16.02 1.41
N LYS A 9 -11.06 16.32 0.56
CA LYS A 9 -9.98 17.30 0.84
C LYS A 9 -9.13 17.00 2.09
N ARG A 10 -9.24 15.81 2.68
CA ARG A 10 -8.33 15.33 3.73
C ARG A 10 -7.12 14.64 3.10
N TRP A 11 -5.94 14.88 3.67
CA TRP A 11 -4.76 14.11 3.33
C TRP A 11 -4.77 12.80 4.11
N TYR A 12 -4.58 11.70 3.39
CA TYR A 12 -4.43 10.36 3.96
C TYR A 12 -3.00 9.89 3.73
N GLU A 13 -2.38 9.32 4.75
CA GLU A 13 -1.14 8.57 4.59
C GLU A 13 -1.48 7.13 4.22
N ILE A 14 -0.88 6.65 3.12
CA ILE A 14 -1.07 5.28 2.64
C ILE A 14 0.30 4.63 2.57
N ILE A 15 0.46 3.52 3.27
CA ILE A 15 1.66 2.68 3.20
C ILE A 15 1.24 1.33 2.65
N VAL A 16 1.84 0.95 1.51
CA VAL A 16 1.67 -0.38 0.93
C VAL A 16 3.00 -1.11 1.06
N ARG A 17 2.95 -2.29 1.69
CA ARG A 17 4.11 -3.15 1.88
C ARG A 17 3.87 -4.50 1.23
N VAL A 18 4.76 -4.90 0.34
CA VAL A 18 4.73 -6.20 -0.31
C VAL A 18 5.98 -6.97 0.09
N ASN A 19 5.81 -8.01 0.89
CA ASN A 19 6.91 -8.92 1.29
C ASN A 19 6.57 -10.36 0.89
N PRO A 20 7.47 -11.34 1.07
CA PRO A 20 7.21 -12.72 0.69
C PRO A 20 5.99 -13.35 1.41
N LYS A 21 5.68 -12.91 2.63
CA LYS A 21 4.57 -13.44 3.44
C LYS A 21 3.21 -12.87 2.99
N ALA A 22 3.11 -11.55 2.87
CA ALA A 22 1.83 -10.86 2.71
C ALA A 22 1.96 -9.52 1.96
N ILE A 23 0.81 -9.04 1.49
CA ILE A 23 0.59 -7.66 1.06
C ILE A 23 -0.16 -6.96 2.20
N THR A 24 0.42 -5.92 2.78
CA THR A 24 -0.17 -5.15 3.88
C THR A 24 -0.46 -3.71 3.42
N VAL A 25 -1.60 -3.16 3.83
CA VAL A 25 -1.94 -1.74 3.61
C VAL A 25 -2.29 -1.07 4.93
N LEU A 26 -1.65 0.05 5.20
CA LEU A 26 -1.97 0.93 6.33
C LEU A 26 -2.58 2.23 5.80
N LEU A 27 -3.58 2.73 6.52
CA LEU A 27 -4.15 4.06 6.34
C LEU A 27 -3.97 4.83 7.65
N ASP A 28 -3.23 5.94 7.59
CA ASP A 28 -2.89 6.76 8.76
C ASP A 28 -2.32 5.91 9.92
N GLY A 29 -1.35 5.03 9.59
CA GLY A 29 -0.70 4.13 10.55
C GLY A 29 -1.54 2.93 11.02
N LYS A 30 -2.82 2.83 10.63
CA LYS A 30 -3.69 1.70 11.00
C LYS A 30 -3.72 0.66 9.89
N GLU A 31 -3.41 -0.59 10.22
CA GLU A 31 -3.57 -1.71 9.28
C GLU A 31 -5.04 -1.91 8.88
N LEU A 32 -5.30 -1.86 7.58
CA LEU A 32 -6.63 -2.09 7.00
C LEU A 32 -6.72 -3.41 6.25
N ILE A 33 -5.62 -3.84 5.63
CA ILE A 33 -5.57 -5.04 4.79
C ILE A 33 -4.30 -5.81 5.12
N GLU A 34 -4.45 -7.11 5.39
CA GLU A 34 -3.36 -8.09 5.34
C GLU A 34 -3.81 -9.24 4.43
N GLN A 35 -3.14 -9.42 3.30
CA GLN A 35 -3.40 -10.48 2.34
C GLN A 35 -2.21 -11.41 2.25
N GLU A 36 -2.34 -12.62 2.82
CA GLU A 36 -1.33 -13.67 2.69
C GLU A 36 -1.15 -14.09 1.23
N ARG A 37 0.11 -14.27 0.82
CA ARG A 37 0.48 -14.65 -0.55
C ARG A 37 0.59 -16.16 -0.75
N ALA A 38 0.75 -16.92 0.33
CA ALA A 38 0.91 -18.37 0.27
C ALA A 38 -0.31 -19.04 -0.38
N GLY A 39 -0.06 -19.96 -1.31
CA GLY A 39 -1.09 -20.72 -2.02
C GLY A 39 -1.94 -19.91 -3.00
N ARG A 40 -1.52 -18.69 -3.37
CA ARG A 40 -2.25 -17.81 -4.28
C ARG A 40 -1.34 -17.29 -5.39
N GLU A 41 -1.87 -17.26 -6.60
CA GLU A 41 -1.28 -16.48 -7.69
C GLU A 41 -1.87 -15.07 -7.64
N ILE A 42 -0.99 -14.07 -7.48
CA ILE A 42 -1.36 -12.65 -7.43
C ILE A 42 -0.64 -11.97 -8.58
N SER A 43 -1.41 -11.33 -9.46
CA SER A 43 -0.90 -10.61 -10.61
C SER A 43 -1.77 -9.39 -10.91
N ILE A 44 -1.29 -8.50 -11.77
CA ILE A 44 -2.05 -7.36 -12.29
C ILE A 44 -2.58 -7.68 -13.69
N ARG A 45 -3.52 -6.88 -14.18
CA ARG A 45 -4.06 -7.08 -15.53
C ARG A 45 -2.96 -6.83 -16.57
N PRO A 46 -2.87 -7.60 -17.67
CA PRO A 46 -1.77 -7.50 -18.63
C PRO A 46 -1.54 -6.10 -19.20
N GLU A 47 -2.61 -5.34 -19.44
CA GLU A 47 -2.52 -3.96 -19.91
C GLU A 47 -1.86 -3.00 -18.90
N MET A 48 -1.66 -3.43 -17.66
CA MET A 48 -1.04 -2.66 -16.57
C MET A 48 0.41 -3.06 -16.30
N PHE A 49 1.01 -4.02 -17.02
CA PHE A 49 2.41 -4.43 -16.80
C PHE A 49 3.41 -3.28 -16.90
N MET A 50 3.13 -2.26 -17.72
CA MET A 50 3.96 -1.04 -17.80
C MET A 50 3.93 -0.18 -16.53
N CYS A 51 3.01 -0.44 -15.60
CA CYS A 51 2.92 0.25 -14.33
C CYS A 51 3.71 -0.45 -13.22
N GLU A 52 4.37 -1.57 -13.51
CA GLU A 52 5.25 -2.21 -12.53
C GLU A 52 6.45 -1.30 -12.22
N PRO A 53 6.85 -1.16 -10.94
CA PRO A 53 6.37 -1.90 -9.75
C PRO A 53 5.21 -1.23 -8.99
N LEU A 54 4.80 -0.01 -9.37
CA LEU A 54 3.75 0.75 -8.70
C LEU A 54 3.02 1.67 -9.69
N GLY A 55 1.70 1.52 -9.78
CA GLY A 55 0.81 2.43 -10.49
C GLY A 55 -0.20 3.09 -9.55
N VAL A 56 -0.49 4.37 -9.77
CA VAL A 56 -1.57 5.10 -9.08
C VAL A 56 -2.61 5.50 -10.11
N ALA A 57 -3.87 5.18 -9.85
CA ALA A 57 -4.98 5.49 -10.75
C ALA A 57 -6.15 6.09 -9.97
N THR A 58 -6.91 6.95 -10.63
CA THR A 58 -8.20 7.44 -10.16
C THR A 58 -9.28 7.05 -11.17
N TYR A 59 -10.52 6.90 -10.71
CA TYR A 59 -11.67 6.67 -11.57
C TYR A 59 -12.71 7.74 -11.30
N ALA A 60 -13.11 8.48 -12.34
CA ALA A 60 -14.10 9.56 -12.29
C ALA A 60 -13.88 10.62 -11.17
N THR A 61 -12.63 10.76 -10.70
CA THR A 61 -12.23 11.65 -9.60
C THR A 61 -10.87 12.25 -9.89
N ALA A 62 -10.59 13.42 -9.31
CA ALA A 62 -9.27 14.02 -9.30
C ALA A 62 -8.57 13.71 -7.97
N SER A 63 -7.29 13.36 -8.02
CA SER A 63 -6.45 13.18 -6.83
C SER A 63 -5.32 14.19 -6.79
N ARG A 64 -4.77 14.37 -5.60
CA ARG A 64 -3.48 15.04 -5.39
C ARG A 64 -2.59 14.08 -4.63
N LEU A 65 -1.36 13.95 -5.10
CA LEU A 65 -0.33 13.11 -4.49
C LEU A 65 0.78 14.01 -3.96
N ARG A 66 1.34 13.66 -2.80
CA ARG A 66 2.53 14.31 -2.22
C ARG A 66 3.34 13.27 -1.46
N ASN A 67 4.62 13.56 -1.24
CA ASN A 67 5.53 12.70 -0.47
C ASN A 67 5.52 11.24 -0.97
N LEU A 68 5.60 11.04 -2.29
CA LEU A 68 5.60 9.70 -2.86
C LEU A 68 6.99 9.10 -2.71
N HIS A 69 7.07 8.01 -1.95
CA HIS A 69 8.31 7.27 -1.73
C HIS A 69 8.13 5.82 -2.19
N TYR A 70 9.15 5.30 -2.86
CA TYR A 70 9.22 3.91 -3.26
C TYR A 70 10.60 3.36 -2.93
N ARG A 71 10.64 2.16 -2.36
CA ARG A 71 11.87 1.44 -2.05
C ARG A 71 11.62 -0.07 -2.16
N LEU A 72 12.61 -0.78 -2.70
CA LEU A 72 12.65 -2.23 -2.64
C LEU A 72 12.94 -2.70 -1.21
N LEU A 73 12.25 -3.76 -0.78
CA LEU A 73 12.50 -4.38 0.51
C LEU A 73 13.53 -5.49 0.29
N ASP A 74 14.74 -5.29 0.83
CA ASP A 74 15.71 -6.37 0.93
C ASP A 74 15.25 -7.39 1.98
N ASP A 75 15.64 -8.66 1.84
CA ASP A 75 15.24 -9.72 2.76
C ASP A 75 15.65 -9.44 4.23
N GLU A 76 16.66 -8.60 4.47
CA GLU A 76 17.15 -8.22 5.80
C GLU A 76 16.34 -7.08 6.46
N ASN A 77 15.60 -6.26 5.69
CA ASN A 77 14.90 -5.07 6.19
C ASN A 77 13.46 -5.37 6.69
N GLN A 78 13.16 -6.62 7.04
CA GLN A 78 11.81 -7.09 7.36
C GLN A 78 11.39 -6.87 8.84
N GLN A 79 12.28 -6.36 9.71
CA GLN A 79 12.08 -6.24 11.16
C GLN A 79 12.42 -4.85 11.75
N GLN A 80 12.14 -3.74 11.07
CA GLN A 80 12.26 -2.40 11.68
C GLN A 80 11.14 -1.51 11.17
N ASP A 81 9.94 -1.64 11.76
CA ASP A 81 8.87 -0.62 11.60
C ASP A 81 7.79 -0.74 12.70
N THR A 82 8.20 -1.05 13.93
CA THR A 82 7.35 -0.95 15.13
C THR A 82 7.95 -0.05 16.21
N SER A 83 8.90 0.83 15.84
CA SER A 83 9.54 1.72 16.80
C SER A 83 9.92 3.05 16.18
N ASP A 84 8.94 3.78 15.66
CA ASP A 84 9.02 5.25 15.72
C ASP A 84 7.63 5.87 15.86
N VAL A 85 6.97 5.53 16.96
CA VAL A 85 5.94 6.40 17.56
C VAL A 85 6.43 6.74 18.95
N THR A 86 7.04 7.92 19.09
CA THR A 86 7.15 8.60 20.39
C THR A 86 6.94 10.10 20.17
N PRO A 87 6.43 10.81 21.19
CA PRO A 87 5.16 11.53 21.22
C PRO A 87 5.19 12.97 20.67
#